data_AF-A0A8T4UV57-F1
#
_entry.id   AF-A0A8T4UV57-F1
#
_cell.length_a   1.000
_cell.length_b   1.000
_cell.length_c   1.000
_cell.angle_alpha   90.00
_cell.angle_beta   90.00
_cell.angle_gamma   90.00
#
_symmetry.space_group_name_H-M   'P 1'
#
loop_
_entity.id
_entity.type
_entity.pdbx_description
1 polymer ?
#
loop_
_entity_poly.entity_id
_entity_poly.type
_entity_poly.pdbx_seq_one_letter_code
_entity_poly.pdbx_strand_id
1 'polypeptide(L)' 'MGSIRYVCEGECGGKVSEEEFHQGKKKCATKSCSHFGHQLTRKEYCSNCNTIYEEGEEHFCT' A
#
# COMPACT_ATOMS: atom_id res chain seq x y z
N MET A 1 -1.03 16.29 -4.19
CA MET A 1 -1.28 15.79 -2.82
C MET A 1 -1.12 14.28 -2.86
N GLY A 2 -0.11 13.76 -2.15
CA GLY A 2 0.03 12.33 -1.94
C GLY A 2 -1.04 11.83 -0.97
N SER A 3 -1.42 10.56 -1.06
CA SER A 3 -2.29 9.89 -0.09
C SER A 3 -1.60 8.65 0.45
N ILE A 4 -1.95 8.23 1.66
CA ILE A 4 -1.36 7.04 2.26
C ILE A 4 -2.09 5.79 1.79
N ARG A 5 -1.32 4.77 1.40
CA ARG A 5 -1.80 3.43 1.07
C ARG A 5 -1.04 2.39 1.88
N TYR A 6 -1.76 1.37 2.32
CA TYR A 6 -1.17 0.22 3.00
C TYR A 6 -1.10 -0.93 2.01
N VAL A 7 0.11 -1.40 1.75
CA VAL A 7 0.43 -2.23 0.59
C VAL A 7 0.99 -3.56 1.05
N CYS A 8 0.57 -4.64 0.41
CA CYS A 8 1.18 -5.94 0.54
C CYS A 8 2.49 -5.93 -0.25
N GLU A 9 3.60 -6.28 0.43
CA GLU A 9 4.93 -6.36 -0.20
C GLU A 9 5.12 -7.63 -1.04
N GLY A 10 4.12 -8.52 -1.06
CA GLY A 10 4.10 -9.65 -1.99
C GLY A 10 3.71 -9.23 -3.41
N GLU A 11 3.95 -10.13 -4.37
CA GLU A 11 3.69 -9.92 -5.80
C GLU A 11 2.20 -9.79 -6.17
N CYS A 12 1.29 -9.92 -5.19
CA CYS A 12 -0.14 -9.83 -5.45
C CYS A 12 -0.64 -8.40 -5.66
N GLY A 13 0.18 -7.37 -5.37
CA GLY A 13 -0.19 -5.96 -5.55
C GLY A 13 -1.38 -5.52 -4.68
N GLY A 14 -1.64 -6.23 -3.58
CA GLY A 14 -2.76 -5.92 -2.69
C GLY A 14 -2.52 -4.58 -2.00
N LYS A 15 -3.49 -3.68 -2.05
CA LYS A 15 -3.40 -2.37 -1.39
C LYS A 15 -4.75 -1.95 -0.83
N VAL A 16 -4.70 -1.28 0.31
CA VAL A 16 -5.88 -0.71 0.95
C VAL A 16 -5.62 0.74 1.32
N SER A 17 -6.70 1.49 1.47
CA SER A 17 -6.68 2.87 1.92
C SER A 17 -6.36 2.96 3.42
N GLU A 18 -5.90 4.11 3.90
CA GLU A 18 -5.69 4.31 5.35
C GLU A 18 -6.97 4.04 6.17
N GLU A 19 -8.13 4.48 5.68
CA GLU A 19 -9.41 4.20 6.31
C GLU A 19 -9.69 2.69 6.43
N GLU A 20 -9.46 1.93 5.36
CA GLU A 20 -9.67 0.48 5.36
C GLU A 20 -8.72 -0.23 6.32
N PHE A 21 -7.47 0.25 6.42
CA PHE A 21 -6.51 -0.24 7.40
C PHE A 21 -7.00 0.00 8.84
N HIS A 22 -7.53 1.20 9.12
CA HIS A 22 -8.14 1.55 10.40
C HIS A 22 -9.42 0.77 10.71
N GLN A 23 -10.19 0.38 9.68
CA GLN A 23 -11.34 -0.51 9.79
C GLN A 23 -10.94 -1.99 10.04
N GLY A 24 -9.64 -2.31 10.09
CA GLY A 24 -9.14 -3.63 10.46
C GLY A 24 -8.54 -4.44 9.32
N LYS A 25 -8.50 -3.91 8.08
CA LYS A 25 -7.79 -4.55 6.95
C LYS A 25 -6.28 -4.35 7.07
N LYS A 26 -5.68 -4.83 8.15
CA LYS A 26 -4.25 -4.63 8.47
C LYS A 26 -3.31 -5.65 7.84
N LYS A 27 -3.86 -6.68 7.18
CA LYS A 27 -3.12 -7.83 6.65
C LYS A 27 -3.52 -8.10 5.21
N CYS A 28 -2.58 -8.66 4.44
CA CYS A 28 -2.87 -9.17 3.10
C CYS A 28 -3.94 -10.26 3.16
N ALA A 29 -5.05 -10.05 2.47
CA ALA A 29 -6.16 -11.00 2.38
C ALA A 29 -6.14 -11.85 1.11
N THR A 30 -5.14 -11.68 0.24
CA THR A 30 -5.04 -12.39 -1.03
C THR A 30 -4.55 -13.82 -0.79
N LYS A 31 -5.46 -14.80 -0.85
CA LYS A 31 -5.17 -16.21 -0.54
C LYS A 31 -4.07 -16.84 -1.40
N SER A 32 -3.89 -16.35 -2.63
CA SER A 32 -2.84 -16.82 -3.56
C SER A 32 -1.50 -16.11 -3.35
N CYS A 33 -1.41 -15.13 -2.45
CA CYS A 33 -0.17 -14.42 -2.18
C CYS A 33 0.69 -15.20 -1.19
N SER A 34 2.00 -15.26 -1.45
CA SER A 34 3.00 -15.75 -0.50
C SER A 34 2.98 -15.00 0.84
N HIS A 35 2.52 -13.75 0.84
CA HIS A 35 2.38 -12.89 2.01
C HIS A 35 0.95 -12.88 2.59
N PHE A 36 0.10 -13.86 2.26
CA PHE A 36 -1.23 -13.97 2.86
C PHE A 36 -1.14 -13.97 4.39
N GLY A 37 -1.89 -13.08 5.04
CA GLY A 37 -1.89 -12.90 6.50
C GLY A 37 -0.74 -12.06 7.06
N HIS A 38 0.23 -11.64 6.24
CA HIS A 38 1.27 -10.68 6.65
C HIS A 38 0.70 -9.27 6.76
N GLN A 39 1.34 -8.44 7.60
CA GLN A 39 0.93 -7.04 7.77
C GLN A 39 1.14 -6.24 6.48
N LEU A 40 0.26 -5.27 6.26
CA LEU A 40 0.42 -4.30 5.18
C LEU A 40 1.39 -3.20 5.60
N THR A 41 2.27 -2.83 4.68
CA THR A 41 3.30 -1.81 4.89
C THR A 41 2.76 -0.46 4.43
N ARG A 42 2.94 0.57 5.26
CA ARG A 42 2.50 1.93 4.94
C ARG A 42 3.43 2.52 3.86
N LYS A 43 2.84 3.02 2.79
CA LYS A 43 3.54 3.66 1.67
C LYS A 43 2.81 4.94 1.25
N GLU A 44 3.53 5.85 0.63
CA GLU A 44 2.96 7.05 0.03
C GLU A 44 2.52 6.76 -1.42
N TYR A 45 1.44 7.39 -1.85
CA TYR A 45 0.86 7.22 -3.18
C TYR A 45 0.67 8.57 -3.88
N CYS A 46 1.34 8.79 -5.01
CA CYS A 46 1.07 9.93 -5.90
C CYS A 46 -0.08 9.55 -6.83
N SER A 47 -1.26 10.12 -6.60
CA SER A 47 -2.42 9.93 -7.49
C SER A 47 -2.23 10.52 -8.89
N ASN A 48 -1.26 11.43 -9.08
CA ASN A 48 -1.01 12.05 -10.38
C ASN A 48 -0.30 11.08 -11.35
N CYS A 49 0.68 10.32 -10.88
CA CYS A 49 1.42 9.33 -11.70
C CYS A 49 1.08 7.87 -11.34
N ASN A 50 0.17 7.65 -10.38
CA ASN A 50 -0.20 6.34 -9.83
C ASN A 50 0.98 5.51 -9.29
N THR A 51 2.01 6.18 -8.77
CA THR A 51 3.20 5.54 -8.19
C THR A 51 3.08 5.42 -6.67
N ILE A 52 3.55 4.30 -6.13
CA ILE A 52 3.73 4.06 -4.70
C ILE A 52 5.23 4.20 -4.40
N TYR A 53 5.59 4.92 -3.34
CA TYR A 53 6.97 5.14 -2.90
C TYR A 53 7.06 5.02 -1.37
N GLU A 54 8.27 4.88 -0.84
CA GLU A 54 8.47 4.79 0.60
C GLU A 54 8.18 6.13 1.28
N GLU A 55 7.78 6.08 2.56
CA GLU A 55 7.62 7.31 3.32
C GLU A 55 8.96 8.05 3.43
N GLY A 56 8.96 9.32 3.01
CA GLY A 56 10.16 10.16 3.05
C GLY A 56 11.05 10.06 1.82
N GLU A 57 10.69 9.26 0.81
CA GLU A 57 11.32 9.35 -0.50
C GLU A 57 10.75 10.54 -1.29
N GLU A 58 11.65 11.33 -1.91
CA GLU A 58 11.25 12.41 -2.81
C GLU A 58 10.71 11.81 -4.11
N HIS A 59 9.39 11.91 -4.28
CA HIS A 59 8.72 11.46 -5.48
C HIS A 59 8.41 12.62 -6.42
N PHE A 60 9.04 12.62 -7.60
CA PHE A 60 8.76 13.55 -8.69
C PHE A 60 7.80 12.90 -9.69
N CYS A 61 6.55 13.37 -9.72
CA CYS A 61 5.59 12.92 -10.73
C CYS A 61 5.99 13.61 -12.07
N THR A 62 6.80 12.93 -12.90
CA THR A 62 7.24 13.38 -14.24
C THR A 62 6.21 13.12 -15.32
#